data_AF-A0A1I7Z0I1-F1
#
_entry.id   AF-A0A1I7Z0I1-F1
#
_cell.length_a   1.000
_cell.length_b   1.000
_cell.length_c   1.000
_cell.angle_alpha   90.00
_cell.angle_beta   90.00
_cell.angle_gamma   90.00
#
_symmetry.space_group_name_H-M   'P 1'
#
loop_
_entity.id
_entity.type
_entity.pdbx_description
1 polymer ?
#
loop_
_entity_poly.entity_id
_entity_poly.type
_entity_poly.pdbx_seq_one_letter_code
_entity_poly.pdbx_strand_id
1 'polypeptide(L)'
;MDDVPFLFVDAVLHCLNSESLSAPRLLADPLWSSVADEHHRKREDYDFRLSNFLGMHGCSVHNISDHRECFEPEQWLRNDMTYVRIRRLLFTSLTTPATSSGTLTTAEQCSLQMVPYLNDLEDIISEIYLGGENERFEFLWKRPCHTFCYSQEDISALGWHIENNEKLKCVNTSLYSYYEVRHLLPLCAEKRLTWTMRFPHSFHRDIALLPYFVERLRNAQWDEIYPTVTNDITYVVPAQPEKGSAFYEDEHVRKEFLWESYGGSSLTITWK
;
A
#
# COMPACT_ATOMS: atom_id res chain seq x y z
N MET A 1 35.56 -19.24 1.44
CA MET A 1 34.14 -19.53 1.12
C MET A 1 33.96 -19.11 -0.34
N ASP A 2 34.89 -19.54 -1.20
CA ASP A 2 35.29 -18.79 -2.42
C ASP A 2 34.72 -19.46 -3.69
N ASP A 3 33.94 -20.53 -3.52
CA ASP A 3 33.34 -21.34 -4.59
C ASP A 3 31.83 -21.12 -4.69
N VAL A 4 31.35 -19.91 -4.42
CA VAL A 4 29.92 -19.59 -4.58
C VAL A 4 29.67 -19.17 -6.04
N PRO A 5 28.81 -19.88 -6.80
CA PRO A 5 28.57 -19.56 -8.20
C PRO A 5 28.03 -18.13 -8.36
N PHE A 6 28.49 -17.41 -9.39
CA PHE A 6 28.00 -16.07 -9.73
C PHE A 6 26.46 -16.00 -9.77
N LEU A 7 25.81 -16.97 -10.41
CA LEU A 7 24.34 -17.03 -10.51
C LEU A 7 23.64 -17.10 -9.15
N PHE A 8 24.27 -17.74 -8.16
CA PHE A 8 23.72 -17.76 -6.80
C PHE A 8 23.84 -16.38 -6.16
N VAL A 9 25.02 -15.75 -6.24
CA VAL A 9 25.24 -14.39 -5.71
C VAL A 9 24.27 -13.41 -6.37
N ASP A 10 24.15 -13.45 -7.69
CA ASP A 10 23.25 -12.60 -8.47
C ASP A 10 21.79 -12.78 -8.06
N ALA A 11 21.31 -14.02 -7.95
CA ALA A 11 19.94 -14.31 -7.51
C ALA A 11 19.66 -13.83 -6.08
N VAL A 12 20.59 -14.04 -5.14
CA VAL A 12 20.45 -13.55 -3.76
C VAL A 12 20.37 -12.02 -3.75
N LEU A 13 21.25 -11.35 -4.48
CA LEU A 13 21.29 -9.89 -4.50
C LEU A 13 20.06 -9.30 -5.21
N HIS A 14 19.54 -9.96 -6.25
CA HIS A 14 18.28 -9.59 -6.91
C HIS A 14 17.10 -9.53 -5.90
N CYS A 15 17.08 -10.43 -4.93
CA CYS A 15 16.06 -10.50 -3.88
C CYS A 15 16.21 -9.45 -2.76
N LEU A 16 17.40 -8.88 -2.57
CA LEU A 16 17.60 -7.89 -1.50
C LEU A 16 16.92 -6.56 -1.84
N ASN A 17 16.39 -5.87 -0.84
CA ASN A 17 15.96 -4.48 -1.02
C ASN A 17 17.19 -3.58 -1.35
N SER A 18 16.94 -2.43 -1.96
CA SER A 18 18.02 -1.55 -2.43
C SER A 18 18.89 -1.01 -1.29
N GLU A 19 18.32 -0.85 -0.09
CA GLU A 19 19.05 -0.43 1.13
C GLU A 19 20.03 -1.49 1.63
N SER A 20 19.67 -2.78 1.53
CA SER A 20 20.49 -3.90 1.98
C SER A 20 21.60 -4.27 0.99
N LEU A 21 21.61 -3.71 -0.23
CA LEU A 21 22.70 -3.91 -1.19
C LEU A 21 24.04 -3.33 -0.72
N SER A 22 24.02 -2.49 0.33
CA SER A 22 25.25 -2.02 0.98
C SER A 22 25.94 -3.11 1.83
N ALA A 23 25.18 -4.07 2.40
CA ALA A 23 25.70 -5.08 3.30
C ALA A 23 26.66 -6.10 2.64
N PRO A 24 26.42 -6.58 1.40
CA PRO A 24 27.36 -7.45 0.70
C PRO A 24 28.77 -6.87 0.52
N ARG A 25 28.93 -5.54 0.55
CA ARG A 25 30.25 -4.88 0.50
C ARG A 25 31.12 -5.14 1.74
N LEU A 26 30.51 -5.62 2.83
CA LEU A 26 31.21 -5.98 4.06
C LEU A 26 31.75 -7.42 4.03
N LEU A 27 31.38 -8.21 3.00
CA LEU A 27 31.87 -9.57 2.83
C LEU A 27 33.30 -9.56 2.26
N ALA A 28 34.11 -10.53 2.69
CA ALA A 28 35.52 -10.60 2.33
C ALA A 28 35.76 -10.94 0.85
N ASP A 29 34.79 -11.58 0.19
CA ASP A 29 34.90 -11.99 -1.20
C ASP A 29 34.46 -10.85 -2.15
N PRO A 30 35.34 -10.41 -3.08
CA PRO A 30 35.07 -9.29 -3.97
C PRO A 30 33.88 -9.51 -4.92
N LEU A 31 33.51 -10.77 -5.21
CA LEU A 31 32.38 -11.10 -6.07
C LEU A 31 31.07 -10.48 -5.54
N TRP A 32 30.81 -10.61 -4.24
CA TRP A 32 29.61 -10.06 -3.60
C TRP A 32 29.54 -8.54 -3.74
N SER A 33 30.65 -7.85 -3.51
CA SER A 33 30.72 -6.40 -3.63
C SER A 33 30.51 -5.93 -5.07
N SER A 34 31.12 -6.61 -6.05
CA SER A 34 31.01 -6.26 -7.47
C SER A 34 29.59 -6.46 -8.00
N VAL A 35 28.94 -7.59 -7.67
CA VAL A 35 27.56 -7.86 -8.11
C VAL A 35 26.59 -6.92 -7.39
N ALA A 36 26.83 -6.59 -6.13
CA ALA A 36 26.00 -5.61 -5.41
C ALA A 36 26.09 -4.21 -6.02
N ASP A 37 27.28 -3.77 -6.42
CA ASP A 37 27.49 -2.48 -7.10
C ASP A 37 26.82 -2.45 -8.47
N GLU A 38 26.80 -3.58 -9.18
CA GLU A 38 26.10 -3.70 -10.45
C GLU A 38 24.57 -3.62 -10.26
N HIS A 39 24.00 -4.38 -9.31
CA HIS A 39 22.59 -4.26 -8.95
C HIS A 39 22.25 -2.84 -8.51
N HIS A 40 23.07 -2.21 -7.66
CA HIS A 40 22.80 -0.85 -7.18
C HIS A 40 22.73 0.18 -8.32
N ARG A 41 23.53 0.00 -9.38
CA ARG A 41 23.62 0.93 -10.50
C ARG A 41 22.58 0.69 -11.59
N LYS A 42 22.20 -0.56 -11.83
CA LYS A 42 21.36 -0.97 -12.98
C LYS A 42 19.91 -1.31 -12.61
N ARG A 43 19.60 -1.41 -11.33
CA ARG A 43 18.30 -1.87 -10.88
C ARG A 43 17.21 -0.86 -11.17
N GLU A 44 16.10 -1.37 -11.68
CA GLU A 44 14.91 -0.61 -11.96
C GLU A 44 13.71 -1.27 -11.30
N ASP A 45 12.96 -0.47 -10.55
CA ASP A 45 11.77 -0.92 -9.84
C ASP A 45 10.52 -0.39 -10.56
N TYR A 46 9.56 -1.29 -10.73
CA TYR A 46 8.34 -1.08 -11.49
C TYR A 46 7.10 -1.36 -10.63
N ASP A 47 5.98 -0.77 -11.02
CA ASP A 47 4.65 -1.16 -10.56
C ASP A 47 3.93 -1.96 -11.64
N PHE A 48 3.16 -2.97 -11.23
CA PHE A 48 2.21 -3.65 -12.09
C PHE A 48 0.80 -3.19 -11.72
N ARG A 49 0.05 -2.73 -12.71
CA ARG A 49 -1.28 -2.16 -12.53
C ARG A 49 -2.33 -3.03 -13.20
N LEU A 50 -3.34 -3.39 -12.42
CA LEU A 50 -4.60 -3.92 -12.93
C LEU A 50 -5.65 -2.81 -12.86
N SER A 51 -6.17 -2.40 -14.01
CA SER A 51 -7.23 -1.40 -14.11
C SER A 51 -8.57 -2.04 -14.42
N ASN A 52 -9.64 -1.58 -13.77
CA ASN A 52 -11.03 -1.92 -14.12
C ASN A 52 -11.88 -0.65 -14.23
N PHE A 53 -12.28 -0.29 -15.45
CA PHE A 53 -13.15 0.86 -15.71
C PHE A 53 -14.38 0.44 -16.52
N LEU A 54 -15.57 0.57 -15.93
CA LEU A 54 -16.84 0.25 -16.59
C LEU A 54 -16.86 -1.17 -17.21
N GLY A 55 -16.24 -2.15 -16.54
CA GLY A 55 -16.15 -3.54 -17.00
C GLY A 55 -15.02 -3.82 -17.99
N MET A 56 -14.29 -2.80 -18.44
CA MET A 56 -13.07 -2.97 -19.23
C MET A 56 -11.88 -3.20 -18.29
N HIS A 57 -11.12 -4.26 -18.57
CA HIS A 57 -9.97 -4.63 -17.78
C HIS A 57 -8.68 -4.37 -18.55
N GLY A 58 -7.64 -3.91 -17.88
CA GLY A 58 -6.35 -3.59 -18.49
C GLY A 58 -5.20 -3.91 -17.54
N CYS A 59 -4.05 -4.25 -18.11
CA CYS A 59 -2.82 -4.51 -17.36
C CYS A 59 -1.69 -3.63 -17.92
N SER A 60 -0.90 -3.01 -17.05
CA SER A 60 0.27 -2.21 -17.45
C SER A 60 1.40 -2.34 -16.46
N VAL A 61 2.61 -2.05 -16.91
CA VAL A 61 3.81 -1.97 -16.09
C VAL A 61 4.40 -0.57 -16.20
N HIS A 62 4.57 0.14 -15.08
CA HIS A 62 5.17 1.48 -15.06
C HIS A 62 6.48 1.50 -14.28
N ASN A 63 7.44 2.26 -14.77
CA ASN A 63 8.65 2.53 -14.03
C ASN A 63 8.31 3.43 -12.82
N ILE A 64 8.74 3.04 -11.62
CA ILE A 64 8.47 3.82 -10.39
C ILE A 64 9.27 5.13 -10.38
N SER A 65 10.46 5.12 -10.99
CA SER A 65 11.35 6.29 -11.03
C SER A 65 10.97 7.27 -12.14
N ASP A 66 10.44 6.75 -13.26
CA ASP A 66 9.94 7.56 -14.37
C ASP A 66 8.52 7.13 -14.77
N HIS A 67 7.52 7.78 -14.16
CA HIS A 67 6.11 7.51 -14.40
C HIS A 67 5.64 7.75 -15.85
N ARG A 68 6.49 8.29 -16.72
CA ARG A 68 6.18 8.45 -18.15
C ARG A 68 6.41 7.17 -18.93
N GLU A 69 7.28 6.28 -18.45
CA GLU A 69 7.52 4.98 -19.05
C GLU A 69 6.41 4.01 -18.64
N CYS A 70 5.66 3.55 -19.64
CA CYS A 70 4.56 2.61 -19.49
C CYS A 70 4.69 1.53 -20.56
N PHE A 71 4.58 0.28 -20.15
CA PHE A 71 4.69 -0.88 -21.02
C PHE A 71 3.42 -1.73 -20.91
N GLU A 72 3.03 -2.35 -22.02
CA GLU A 72 2.21 -3.55 -21.94
C GLU A 72 3.04 -4.67 -21.27
N PRO A 73 2.44 -5.53 -20.43
CA PRO A 73 3.19 -6.57 -19.73
C PRO A 73 3.97 -7.48 -20.68
N GLU A 74 3.41 -7.83 -21.84
CA GLU A 74 4.08 -8.65 -22.85
C GLU A 74 5.28 -7.94 -23.48
N GLN A 75 5.28 -6.60 -23.55
CA GLN A 75 6.42 -5.83 -24.01
C GLN A 75 7.50 -5.78 -22.92
N TRP A 76 7.11 -5.55 -21.67
CA TRP A 76 8.02 -5.55 -20.54
C TRP A 76 8.72 -6.90 -20.37
N LEU A 77 8.00 -8.01 -20.53
CA LEU A 77 8.54 -9.38 -20.46
C LEU A 77 9.56 -9.72 -21.56
N ARG A 78 9.67 -8.90 -22.62
CA ARG A 78 10.70 -9.06 -23.66
C ARG A 78 12.00 -8.36 -23.32
N ASN A 79 12.03 -7.53 -22.28
CA ASN A 79 13.23 -6.83 -21.85
C ASN A 79 14.19 -7.78 -21.10
N ASP A 80 15.43 -7.31 -20.91
CA ASP A 80 16.37 -8.00 -20.02
C ASP A 80 15.90 -7.85 -18.56
N MET A 81 15.41 -8.96 -18.01
CA MET A 81 14.81 -9.02 -16.68
C MET A 81 15.85 -9.09 -15.53
N THR A 82 17.14 -9.13 -15.84
CA THR A 82 18.21 -9.39 -14.85
C THR A 82 18.20 -8.39 -13.69
N TYR A 83 17.89 -7.11 -13.96
CA TYR A 83 17.92 -6.03 -12.97
C TYR A 83 16.55 -5.40 -12.70
N VAL A 84 15.51 -5.97 -13.27
CA VAL A 84 14.17 -5.39 -13.28
C VAL A 84 13.28 -6.11 -12.25
N ARG A 85 12.51 -5.35 -11.47
CA ARG A 85 11.66 -5.92 -10.42
C ARG A 85 10.31 -5.23 -10.35
N ILE A 86 9.25 -5.99 -10.03
CA ILE A 86 7.98 -5.41 -9.62
C ILE A 86 7.98 -5.24 -8.11
N ARG A 87 7.88 -4.00 -7.64
CA ARG A 87 7.85 -3.66 -6.20
C ARG A 87 6.46 -3.27 -5.72
N ARG A 88 5.56 -2.89 -6.64
CA ARG A 88 4.22 -2.43 -6.29
C ARG A 88 3.16 -3.09 -7.14
N LEU A 89 2.06 -3.49 -6.51
CA LEU A 89 0.82 -3.84 -7.19
C LEU A 89 -0.20 -2.73 -7.01
N LEU A 90 -0.83 -2.29 -8.09
CA LEU A 90 -1.88 -1.28 -8.06
C LEU A 90 -3.16 -1.82 -8.70
N PHE A 91 -4.27 -1.75 -7.96
CA PHE A 91 -5.60 -2.01 -8.47
C PHE A 91 -6.35 -0.69 -8.55
N THR A 92 -6.70 -0.23 -9.75
CA THR A 92 -7.28 1.10 -9.95
C THR A 92 -8.50 1.08 -10.86
N SER A 93 -9.37 2.07 -10.70
CA SER A 93 -10.51 2.27 -11.60
C SER A 93 -10.15 3.11 -12.83
N LEU A 94 -8.93 3.65 -12.90
CA LEU A 94 -8.50 4.49 -14.01
C LEU A 94 -7.79 3.64 -15.07
N THR A 95 -8.23 3.76 -16.32
CA THR A 95 -7.47 3.23 -17.47
C THR A 95 -6.45 4.26 -17.93
N THR A 96 -5.22 3.83 -18.19
CA THR A 96 -4.23 4.68 -18.86
C THR A 96 -4.41 4.57 -20.38
N PRO A 97 -4.11 5.62 -21.17
CA PRO A 97 -4.23 5.57 -22.62
C PRO A 97 -3.36 4.50 -23.29
N ALA A 98 -2.33 4.00 -22.58
CA ALA A 98 -1.37 3.02 -23.07
C ALA A 98 -1.80 1.57 -22.88
N THR A 99 -2.85 1.30 -22.08
CA THR A 99 -3.36 -0.08 -21.92
C THR A 99 -4.30 -0.45 -23.04
N SER A 100 -4.02 -1.57 -23.71
CA SER A 100 -5.04 -2.26 -24.51
C SER A 100 -6.18 -2.69 -23.57
N SER A 101 -7.32 -2.00 -23.67
CA SER A 101 -8.53 -2.39 -22.94
C SER A 101 -8.98 -3.77 -23.43
N GLY A 102 -8.96 -4.75 -22.54
CA GLY A 102 -9.27 -6.13 -22.81
C GLY A 102 -10.49 -6.63 -22.05
N THR A 103 -10.80 -7.91 -22.29
CA THR A 103 -11.79 -8.63 -21.49
C THR A 103 -11.20 -9.00 -20.12
N LEU A 104 -12.08 -9.31 -19.15
CA LEU A 104 -11.69 -9.84 -17.85
C LEU A 104 -10.72 -11.05 -17.97
N THR A 105 -11.02 -11.97 -18.89
CA THR A 105 -10.18 -13.17 -19.15
C THR A 105 -8.80 -12.80 -19.71
N THR A 106 -8.73 -11.79 -20.58
CA THR A 106 -7.45 -11.30 -21.12
C THR A 106 -6.58 -10.72 -20.00
N ALA A 107 -7.18 -9.89 -19.14
CA ALA A 107 -6.47 -9.30 -18.00
C ALA A 107 -6.01 -10.36 -16.98
N GLU A 108 -6.84 -11.37 -16.72
CA GLU A 108 -6.47 -12.51 -15.87
C GLU A 108 -5.28 -13.30 -16.44
N GLN A 109 -5.31 -13.64 -17.73
CA GLN A 109 -4.20 -14.34 -18.40
C GLN A 109 -2.91 -13.51 -18.39
N CYS A 110 -3.01 -12.22 -18.65
CA CYS A 110 -1.89 -11.29 -18.60
C CYS A 110 -1.31 -11.21 -17.17
N SER A 111 -2.18 -11.08 -16.16
CA SER A 111 -1.81 -11.07 -14.74
C SER A 111 -1.13 -12.36 -14.29
N LEU A 112 -1.59 -13.52 -14.78
CA LEU A 112 -0.97 -14.82 -14.47
C LEU A 112 0.47 -14.92 -14.98
N GLN A 113 0.80 -14.30 -16.12
CA GLN A 113 2.16 -14.26 -16.64
C GLN A 113 3.10 -13.42 -15.77
N MET A 114 2.55 -12.45 -15.04
CA MET A 114 3.32 -11.57 -14.17
C MET A 114 3.63 -12.18 -12.80
N VAL A 115 2.87 -13.19 -12.38
CA VAL A 115 3.01 -13.85 -11.06
C VAL A 115 4.45 -14.19 -10.65
N PRO A 116 5.29 -14.78 -11.52
CA PRO A 116 6.67 -15.14 -11.15
C PRO A 116 7.54 -13.95 -10.74
N TYR A 117 7.14 -12.72 -11.07
CA TYR A 117 7.88 -11.48 -10.81
C TYR A 117 7.39 -10.72 -9.57
N LEU A 118 6.39 -11.26 -8.85
CA LEU A 118 5.71 -10.63 -7.71
C LEU A 118 6.14 -11.22 -6.34
N ASN A 119 7.43 -11.53 -6.17
CA ASN A 119 7.91 -12.30 -5.01
C ASN A 119 8.29 -11.45 -3.78
N ASP A 120 8.60 -10.17 -3.96
CA ASP A 120 8.96 -9.26 -2.88
C ASP A 120 8.33 -7.89 -3.08
N LEU A 121 7.03 -7.82 -2.85
CA LEU A 121 6.27 -6.59 -2.98
C LEU A 121 6.50 -5.70 -1.77
N GLU A 122 6.79 -4.44 -2.05
CA GLU A 122 6.80 -3.40 -1.03
C GLU A 122 5.38 -2.98 -0.72
N ASP A 123 4.61 -2.64 -1.76
CA ASP A 123 3.26 -2.12 -1.61
C ASP A 123 2.26 -2.91 -2.44
N ILE A 124 1.09 -3.17 -1.86
CA ILE A 124 -0.12 -3.49 -2.62
C ILE A 124 -1.11 -2.37 -2.33
N ILE A 125 -1.56 -1.69 -3.39
CA ILE A 125 -2.47 -0.56 -3.31
C ILE A 125 -3.73 -0.91 -4.09
N SER A 126 -4.89 -0.85 -3.44
CA SER A 126 -6.15 -1.09 -4.09
C SER A 126 -7.15 0.04 -3.84
N GLU A 127 -7.52 0.68 -4.95
CA GLU A 127 -8.53 1.74 -5.06
C GLU A 127 -9.89 1.19 -5.55
N ILE A 128 -9.97 -0.12 -5.82
CA ILE A 128 -11.19 -0.80 -6.27
C ILE A 128 -11.58 -1.91 -5.29
N TYR A 129 -12.86 -2.29 -5.31
CA TYR A 129 -13.36 -3.42 -4.53
C TYR A 129 -12.74 -4.74 -5.02
N LEU A 130 -12.15 -5.53 -4.12
CA LEU A 130 -11.46 -6.80 -4.47
C LEU A 130 -12.34 -8.05 -4.42
N GLY A 131 -13.62 -7.91 -4.06
CA GLY A 131 -14.60 -9.01 -4.08
C GLY A 131 -15.36 -9.14 -5.40
N GLY A 132 -16.30 -10.08 -5.48
CA GLY A 132 -17.13 -10.31 -6.68
C GLY A 132 -16.29 -10.77 -7.87
N GLU A 133 -16.40 -10.10 -9.02
CA GLU A 133 -15.60 -10.46 -10.21
C GLU A 133 -14.09 -10.31 -9.98
N ASN A 134 -13.68 -9.42 -9.07
CA ASN A 134 -12.28 -9.17 -8.76
C ASN A 134 -11.66 -10.27 -7.87
N GLU A 135 -12.46 -11.20 -7.33
CA GLU A 135 -11.95 -12.40 -6.64
C GLU A 135 -11.11 -13.27 -7.57
N ARG A 136 -11.35 -13.20 -8.87
CA ARG A 136 -10.52 -13.89 -9.88
C ARG A 136 -9.05 -13.47 -9.82
N PHE A 137 -8.77 -12.29 -9.29
CA PHE A 137 -7.41 -11.77 -9.11
C PHE A 137 -6.85 -12.01 -7.70
N GLU A 138 -7.43 -12.93 -6.91
CA GLU A 138 -6.91 -13.26 -5.58
C GLU A 138 -5.44 -13.68 -5.59
N PHE A 139 -4.97 -14.32 -6.66
CA PHE A 139 -3.58 -14.73 -6.81
C PHE A 139 -2.60 -13.54 -6.91
N LEU A 140 -3.11 -12.34 -7.20
CA LEU A 140 -2.35 -11.09 -7.17
C LEU A 140 -2.42 -10.44 -5.79
N TRP A 141 -3.63 -10.17 -5.28
CA TRP A 141 -3.76 -9.38 -4.05
C TRP A 141 -3.45 -10.19 -2.79
N LYS A 142 -3.65 -11.52 -2.77
CA LYS A 142 -3.22 -12.41 -1.67
C LYS A 142 -1.70 -12.68 -1.65
N ARG A 143 -0.89 -11.72 -2.10
CA ARG A 143 0.58 -11.82 -2.07
C ARG A 143 1.14 -11.13 -0.82
N PRO A 144 2.21 -11.68 -0.22
CA PRO A 144 2.92 -10.99 0.85
C PRO A 144 3.48 -9.65 0.37
N CYS A 145 3.30 -8.61 1.19
CA CYS A 145 3.84 -7.26 0.97
C CYS A 145 4.19 -6.59 2.30
N HIS A 146 4.94 -5.48 2.27
CA HIS A 146 5.25 -4.71 3.49
C HIS A 146 4.13 -3.74 3.87
N THR A 147 3.50 -3.13 2.88
CA THR A 147 2.43 -2.15 3.06
C THR A 147 1.21 -2.56 2.26
N PHE A 148 0.06 -2.65 2.92
CA PHE A 148 -1.23 -2.85 2.25
C PHE A 148 -2.06 -1.57 2.32
N CYS A 149 -2.36 -0.97 1.18
CA CYS A 149 -3.22 0.22 1.06
C CYS A 149 -4.59 -0.20 0.51
N TYR A 150 -5.67 -0.02 1.28
CA TYR A 150 -7.01 -0.45 0.87
C TYR A 150 -8.09 0.54 1.31
N SER A 151 -8.75 1.18 0.33
CA SER A 151 -9.69 2.28 0.58
C SER A 151 -11.17 1.86 0.63
N GLN A 152 -11.47 0.56 0.53
CA GLN A 152 -12.83 0.04 0.39
C GLN A 152 -13.48 -0.28 1.73
N GLU A 153 -14.81 -0.32 1.77
CA GLU A 153 -15.55 -0.58 3.03
C GLU A 153 -15.54 -2.06 3.44
N ASP A 154 -15.47 -2.98 2.47
CA ASP A 154 -15.27 -4.39 2.78
C ASP A 154 -13.92 -4.59 3.46
N ILE A 155 -13.91 -5.38 4.52
CA ILE A 155 -12.71 -5.65 5.32
C ILE A 155 -12.11 -7.01 5.01
N SER A 156 -12.68 -7.79 4.09
CA SER A 156 -12.25 -9.17 3.84
C SER A 156 -10.79 -9.26 3.35
N ALA A 157 -10.41 -8.42 2.38
CA ALA A 157 -9.02 -8.36 1.90
C ALA A 157 -8.06 -7.85 2.99
N LEU A 158 -8.50 -6.86 3.76
CA LEU A 158 -7.76 -6.32 4.90
C LEU A 158 -7.50 -7.40 5.96
N GLY A 159 -8.54 -8.14 6.36
CA GLY A 159 -8.46 -9.23 7.31
C GLY A 159 -7.51 -10.32 6.83
N TRP A 160 -7.61 -10.71 5.55
CA TRP A 160 -6.69 -11.69 4.97
C TRP A 160 -5.22 -11.28 5.10
N HIS A 161 -4.88 -10.02 4.78
CA HIS A 161 -3.50 -9.55 4.92
C HIS A 161 -3.05 -9.52 6.38
N ILE A 162 -3.87 -8.99 7.30
CA ILE A 162 -3.52 -8.95 8.72
C ILE A 162 -3.30 -10.36 9.28
N GLU A 163 -4.07 -11.35 8.85
CA GLU A 163 -3.94 -12.74 9.28
C GLU A 163 -2.76 -13.47 8.62
N ASN A 164 -2.62 -13.38 7.30
CA ASN A 164 -1.80 -14.31 6.50
C ASN A 164 -0.50 -13.70 5.95
N ASN A 165 -0.32 -12.38 6.00
CA ASN A 165 0.89 -11.74 5.49
C ASN A 165 1.91 -11.51 6.61
N GLU A 166 2.88 -12.41 6.76
CA GLU A 166 3.96 -12.32 7.76
C GLU A 166 4.91 -11.13 7.52
N LYS A 167 5.00 -10.64 6.28
CA LYS A 167 5.86 -9.51 5.91
C LYS A 167 5.18 -8.16 6.17
N LEU A 168 3.88 -8.15 6.50
CA LEU A 168 3.11 -6.93 6.67
C LEU A 168 3.67 -6.11 7.84
N LYS A 169 3.96 -4.84 7.57
CA LYS A 169 4.42 -3.86 8.57
C LYS A 169 3.41 -2.73 8.71
N CYS A 170 2.79 -2.34 7.60
CA CYS A 170 1.90 -1.19 7.56
C CYS A 170 0.60 -1.52 6.83
N VAL A 171 -0.51 -0.96 7.32
CA VAL A 171 -1.79 -0.94 6.62
C VAL A 171 -2.25 0.50 6.51
N ASN A 172 -2.64 0.93 5.30
CA ASN A 172 -3.21 2.24 5.04
C ASN A 172 -4.64 2.08 4.55
N THR A 173 -5.63 2.65 5.24
CA THR A 173 -7.04 2.43 4.88
C THR A 173 -7.84 3.72 4.91
N SER A 174 -9.08 3.64 4.44
CA SER A 174 -10.12 4.60 4.86
C SER A 174 -10.39 4.48 6.35
N LEU A 175 -11.07 5.46 6.94
CA LEU A 175 -11.49 5.39 8.34
C LEU A 175 -12.54 4.30 8.55
N TYR A 176 -12.22 3.34 9.42
CA TYR A 176 -13.17 2.35 9.93
C TYR A 176 -13.63 2.71 11.34
N SER A 177 -14.84 2.27 11.67
CA SER A 177 -15.31 2.28 13.05
C SER A 177 -14.64 1.17 13.87
N TYR A 178 -14.44 1.40 15.16
CA TYR A 178 -13.89 0.40 16.07
C TYR A 178 -14.65 -0.93 15.98
N TYR A 179 -15.97 -0.93 15.92
CA TYR A 179 -16.76 -2.16 15.86
C TYR A 179 -16.54 -2.98 14.59
N GLU A 180 -16.33 -2.33 13.44
CA GLU A 180 -16.04 -3.01 12.18
C GLU A 180 -14.73 -3.78 12.26
N VAL A 181 -13.70 -3.22 12.90
CA VAL A 181 -12.34 -3.78 12.89
C VAL A 181 -11.87 -4.35 14.22
N ARG A 182 -12.69 -4.33 15.28
CA ARG A 182 -12.30 -4.76 16.64
C ARG A 182 -11.70 -6.16 16.70
N HIS A 183 -12.12 -7.05 15.81
CA HIS A 183 -11.66 -8.43 15.77
C HIS A 183 -10.26 -8.57 15.14
N LEU A 184 -9.81 -7.56 14.37
CA LEU A 184 -8.48 -7.49 13.76
C LEU A 184 -7.46 -6.86 14.70
N LEU A 185 -7.88 -6.02 15.66
CA LEU A 185 -6.98 -5.29 16.54
C LEU A 185 -6.03 -6.17 17.37
N PRO A 186 -6.46 -7.33 17.92
CA PRO A 186 -5.54 -8.23 18.62
C PRO A 186 -4.40 -8.73 17.71
N LEU A 187 -4.70 -9.03 16.44
CA LEU A 187 -3.69 -9.46 15.47
C LEU A 187 -2.75 -8.32 15.09
N CYS A 188 -3.27 -7.10 14.93
CA CYS A 188 -2.44 -5.92 14.73
C CYS A 188 -1.46 -5.68 15.88
N ALA A 189 -1.92 -5.91 17.12
CA ALA A 189 -1.09 -5.81 18.31
C ALA A 189 -0.01 -6.90 18.35
N GLU A 190 -0.41 -8.16 18.14
CA GLU A 190 0.50 -9.32 18.09
C GLU A 190 1.61 -9.13 17.06
N LYS A 191 1.25 -8.64 15.87
CA LYS A 191 2.18 -8.41 14.76
C LYS A 191 2.88 -7.06 14.79
N ARG A 192 2.57 -6.20 15.78
CA ARG A 192 3.11 -4.83 15.91
C ARG A 192 3.01 -4.01 14.63
N LEU A 193 1.85 -4.08 13.99
CA LEU A 193 1.61 -3.37 12.74
C LEU A 193 1.58 -1.85 12.98
N THR A 194 1.71 -1.06 11.92
CA THR A 194 1.27 0.34 11.93
C THR A 194 0.03 0.45 11.07
N TRP A 195 -1.04 1.02 11.60
CA TRP A 195 -2.28 1.22 10.87
C TRP A 195 -2.57 2.71 10.72
N THR A 196 -2.49 3.21 9.49
CA THR A 196 -2.86 4.58 9.14
C THR A 196 -4.22 4.61 8.48
N MET A 197 -5.20 5.23 9.11
CA MET A 197 -6.52 5.49 8.53
C MET A 197 -6.53 6.92 7.99
N ARG A 198 -6.70 7.10 6.68
CA ARG A 198 -6.79 8.41 6.04
C ARG A 198 -8.22 8.71 5.66
N PHE A 199 -8.61 9.97 5.76
CA PHE A 199 -9.93 10.41 5.38
C PHE A 199 -9.88 11.86 4.86
N PRO A 200 -10.55 12.14 3.73
CA PRO A 200 -10.50 13.46 3.13
C PRO A 200 -11.18 14.48 4.05
N HIS A 201 -10.53 15.64 4.18
CA HIS A 201 -11.06 16.83 4.82
C HIS A 201 -11.63 17.78 3.74
N SER A 202 -12.45 17.29 2.81
CA SER A 202 -13.10 18.17 1.82
C SER A 202 -14.25 18.95 2.45
N PHE A 203 -13.93 19.86 3.39
CA PHE A 203 -14.86 20.68 4.18
C PHE A 203 -15.48 21.83 3.38
N HIS A 204 -15.06 22.03 2.13
CA HIS A 204 -15.48 23.20 1.35
C HIS A 204 -16.58 22.97 0.33
N ARG A 205 -17.06 21.73 0.10
CA ARG A 205 -18.16 21.51 -0.87
C ARG A 205 -19.43 20.90 -0.30
N ASP A 206 -19.38 20.13 0.78
CA ASP A 206 -20.59 19.52 1.35
C ASP A 206 -20.62 19.63 2.88
N ILE A 207 -21.06 20.80 3.39
CA ILE A 207 -21.45 20.99 4.80
C ILE A 207 -22.48 19.92 5.24
N ALA A 208 -23.23 19.33 4.29
CA ALA A 208 -24.18 18.25 4.51
C ALA A 208 -23.54 16.93 4.98
N LEU A 209 -22.25 16.68 4.70
CA LEU A 209 -21.56 15.45 5.12
C LEU A 209 -20.84 15.60 6.46
N LEU A 210 -20.76 16.81 7.01
CA LEU A 210 -20.12 17.07 8.30
C LEU A 210 -20.80 16.31 9.47
N PRO A 211 -22.14 16.24 9.58
CA PRO A 211 -22.78 15.45 10.63
C PRO A 211 -22.50 13.95 10.48
N TYR A 212 -22.55 13.42 9.25
CA TYR A 212 -22.21 12.02 8.98
C TYR A 212 -20.75 11.70 9.31
N PHE A 213 -19.82 12.62 9.03
CA PHE A 213 -18.42 12.43 9.32
C PHE A 213 -18.09 12.57 10.81
N VAL A 214 -18.66 13.57 11.49
CA VAL A 214 -18.58 13.71 12.95
C VAL A 214 -19.25 12.54 13.64
N GLU A 215 -20.35 12.02 13.10
CA GLU A 215 -21.02 10.81 13.57
C GLU A 215 -20.14 9.57 13.30
N ARG A 216 -19.51 9.43 12.14
CA ARG A 216 -18.59 8.31 11.86
C ARG A 216 -17.34 8.37 12.74
N LEU A 217 -16.83 9.57 13.02
CA LEU A 217 -15.74 9.81 13.97
C LEU A 217 -16.14 9.48 15.41
N ARG A 218 -17.32 9.94 15.83
CA ARG A 218 -17.90 9.68 17.17
C ARG A 218 -18.25 8.20 17.35
N ASN A 219 -18.77 7.57 16.31
CA ASN A 219 -19.11 6.15 16.27
C ASN A 219 -17.88 5.26 16.04
N ALA A 220 -16.78 5.83 15.54
CA ALA A 220 -15.53 5.10 15.43
C ALA A 220 -14.93 4.79 16.80
N GLN A 221 -15.40 5.43 17.88
CA GLN A 221 -15.11 5.08 19.27
C GLN A 221 -13.61 4.93 19.58
N TRP A 222 -12.76 5.69 18.89
CA TRP A 222 -11.34 5.84 19.23
C TRP A 222 -11.19 6.85 20.39
N ASP A 223 -12.05 6.72 21.41
CA ASP A 223 -12.56 7.76 22.33
C ASP A 223 -11.49 8.49 23.16
N GLU A 224 -10.24 8.02 23.14
CA GLU A 224 -9.14 8.56 23.94
C GLU A 224 -8.33 9.68 23.27
N ILE A 225 -8.49 9.93 21.97
CA ILE A 225 -7.60 10.84 21.21
C ILE A 225 -8.26 12.18 20.86
N TYR A 226 -9.59 12.27 20.90
CA TYR A 226 -10.25 13.47 20.40
C TYR A 226 -10.17 14.61 21.42
N PRO A 227 -9.56 15.76 21.07
CA PRO A 227 -9.79 16.97 21.85
C PRO A 227 -11.29 17.24 21.81
N THR A 228 -11.90 17.37 22.98
CA THR A 228 -13.30 17.79 23.09
C THR A 228 -13.39 19.19 22.51
N VAL A 229 -13.80 19.31 21.24
CA VAL A 229 -14.10 20.62 20.65
C VAL A 229 -15.47 21.04 21.20
N THR A 230 -15.49 21.47 22.46
CA THR A 230 -16.66 22.05 23.10
C THR A 230 -16.90 23.45 22.54
N ASN A 231 -17.63 23.54 21.44
CA ASN A 231 -18.22 24.81 21.01
C ASN A 231 -19.71 24.80 21.34
N ASP A 232 -20.02 25.19 22.57
CA ASP A 232 -21.39 25.37 23.07
C ASP A 232 -22.01 26.73 22.68
N ILE A 233 -21.45 27.46 21.71
CA ILE A 233 -21.88 28.85 21.43
C ILE A 233 -22.01 29.11 19.93
N THR A 234 -23.27 29.29 19.51
CA THR A 234 -23.82 30.06 18.37
C THR A 234 -22.87 30.47 17.24
N TYR A 235 -23.14 29.98 16.02
CA TYR A 235 -22.96 30.66 14.71
C TYR A 235 -21.77 31.62 14.52
N VAL A 236 -20.62 31.32 15.11
CA VAL A 236 -19.34 31.91 14.73
C VAL A 236 -18.55 30.77 14.11
N VAL A 237 -18.32 30.83 12.79
CA VAL A 237 -17.37 29.94 12.11
C VAL A 237 -16.02 30.18 12.80
N PRO A 238 -15.51 29.27 13.66
CA PRO A 238 -14.16 29.42 14.13
C PRO A 238 -13.29 29.20 12.90
N ALA A 239 -12.24 30.00 12.75
CA ALA A 239 -11.10 29.56 11.96
C ALA A 239 -10.61 28.26 12.63
N GLN A 240 -11.08 27.10 12.18
CA GLN A 240 -10.50 25.83 12.59
C GLN A 240 -9.01 25.93 12.22
N PRO A 241 -8.10 25.57 13.14
CA PRO A 241 -6.68 25.70 12.87
C PRO A 241 -6.37 24.95 11.57
N GLU A 242 -5.69 25.64 10.65
CA GLU A 242 -5.40 25.13 9.30
C GLU A 242 -4.69 23.78 9.30
N LYS A 243 -4.03 23.46 10.42
CA LYS A 243 -3.43 22.17 10.73
C LYS A 243 -3.34 21.95 12.23
N GLY A 244 -3.24 20.71 12.66
CA GLY A 244 -2.85 20.38 14.02
C GLY A 244 -2.67 18.87 14.22
N SER A 245 -2.31 18.51 15.44
CA SER A 245 -2.12 17.13 15.85
C SER A 245 -2.60 16.87 17.28
N ALA A 246 -3.03 15.63 17.52
CA ALA A 246 -3.28 15.11 18.86
C ALA A 246 -2.58 13.76 19.00
N PHE A 247 -2.09 13.44 20.18
CA PHE A 247 -1.41 12.17 20.44
C PHE A 247 -1.90 11.55 21.74
N TYR A 248 -1.97 10.22 21.74
CA TYR A 248 -2.19 9.39 22.90
C TYR A 248 -1.13 8.28 22.89
N GLU A 249 -0.55 7.98 24.04
CA GLU A 249 0.45 6.93 24.16
C GLU A 249 0.38 6.28 25.54
N ASP A 250 0.31 4.95 25.57
CA ASP A 250 0.44 4.14 26.78
C ASP A 250 1.55 3.08 26.62
N GLU A 251 1.56 2.09 27.51
CA GLU A 251 2.56 1.00 27.50
C GLU A 251 2.46 0.12 26.23
N HIS A 252 1.29 0.02 25.60
CA HIS A 252 0.98 -0.95 24.55
C HIS A 252 0.71 -0.31 23.19
N VAL A 253 0.22 0.93 23.15
CA VAL A 253 -0.20 1.58 21.91
C VAL A 253 0.16 3.05 21.89
N ARG A 254 0.51 3.53 20.69
CA ARG A 254 0.57 4.94 20.34
C ARG A 254 -0.48 5.22 19.29
N LYS A 255 -1.26 6.29 19.48
CA LYS A 255 -2.25 6.77 18.53
C LYS A 255 -1.96 8.24 18.23
N GLU A 256 -1.90 8.58 16.95
CA GLU A 256 -1.56 9.93 16.47
C GLU A 256 -2.60 10.40 15.47
N PHE A 257 -3.27 11.50 15.79
CA PHE A 257 -4.28 12.11 14.95
C PHE A 257 -3.72 13.36 14.25
N LEU A 258 -3.59 13.24 12.94
CA LEU A 258 -3.26 14.22 11.89
C LEU A 258 -4.47 15.03 11.40
N TRP A 259 -4.50 16.37 11.41
CA TRP A 259 -5.46 17.11 10.56
C TRP A 259 -4.85 18.31 9.84
N GLU A 260 -5.24 18.48 8.57
CA GLU A 260 -4.91 19.62 7.73
C GLU A 260 -6.15 20.05 6.92
N SER A 261 -6.46 21.35 6.94
CA SER A 261 -7.61 21.99 6.28
C SER A 261 -7.72 21.70 4.79
N TYR A 262 -6.59 21.53 4.09
CA TYR A 262 -6.52 21.22 2.66
C TYR A 262 -5.85 19.87 2.34
N GLY A 263 -5.16 19.25 3.31
CA GLY A 263 -4.34 18.05 3.13
C GLY A 263 -5.00 16.73 3.53
N GLY A 264 -6.19 16.80 4.15
CA GLY A 264 -6.86 15.61 4.68
C GLY A 264 -6.60 15.43 6.17
N SER A 265 -7.08 14.33 6.72
CA SER A 265 -6.82 13.96 8.11
C SER A 265 -6.47 12.48 8.18
N SER A 266 -5.71 12.11 9.21
CA SER A 266 -5.27 10.75 9.43
C SER A 266 -5.28 10.37 10.89
N LEU A 267 -5.59 9.10 11.16
CA LEU A 267 -5.38 8.47 12.46
C LEU A 267 -4.37 7.35 12.27
N THR A 268 -3.22 7.45 12.94
CA THR A 268 -2.17 6.43 12.92
C THR A 268 -2.16 5.70 14.25
N ILE A 269 -2.18 4.38 14.22
CA ILE A 269 -2.09 3.51 15.40
C ILE A 269 -0.85 2.64 15.23
N THR A 270 0.00 2.64 16.25
CA THR A 270 1.22 1.82 16.32
C THR A 270 1.21 1.04 17.63
N TRP A 271 1.41 -0.27 17.56
CA TRP A 271 1.45 -1.16 18.71
C TRP A 271 2.91 -1.44 19.13
N LYS A 272 3.17 -1.57 20.44
CA LYS A 272 4.51 -1.70 21.05
C LYS A 272 4.87 -3.14 21.42
#